data_AF-U1N600-F1
#
_entry.id   AF-U1N600-F1
#
_cell.length_a   1.000
_cell.length_b   1.000
_cell.length_c   1.000
_cell.angle_alpha   90.00
_cell.angle_beta   90.00
_cell.angle_gamma   90.00
#
_symmetry.space_group_name_H-M   'P 1'
#
loop_
_entity.id
_entity.type
_entity.pdbx_description
1 polymer ?
#
loop_
_entity_poly.entity_id
_entity_poly.type
_entity_poly.pdbx_seq_one_letter_code
_entity_poly.pdbx_strand_id
1 'polypeptide(L)'
;MPISEDRFKKLGGDGNGDSPTLGTNAAKILSFLCNHPDEAFTQSEIVAETNVKAGSVCPTLIRLRERGRVDHRGKYWRVSDHDEAVSAATGHAAAALAIREINGEIPQMDEWQDHAVDPREYRHE
;
A
#
# COMPACT_ATOMS: atom_id res chain seq x y z
N MET A 1 -23.27 0.31 -25.87
CA MET A 1 -24.04 -0.81 -25.29
C MET A 1 -24.02 -0.69 -23.77
N PRO A 2 -25.17 -0.72 -23.08
CA PRO A 2 -25.20 -0.72 -21.61
C PRO A 2 -24.70 -2.06 -21.07
N ILE A 3 -24.07 -2.02 -19.90
CA ILE A 3 -23.62 -3.21 -19.17
C ILE A 3 -24.61 -3.49 -18.02
N SER A 4 -24.77 -4.76 -17.64
CA SER A 4 -25.62 -5.14 -16.50
C SER A 4 -25.03 -4.66 -15.17
N GLU A 5 -25.88 -4.48 -14.17
CA GLU A 5 -25.48 -4.07 -12.80
C GLU A 5 -24.45 -5.04 -12.19
N ASP A 6 -24.64 -6.34 -12.38
CA ASP A 6 -23.69 -7.37 -11.94
C ASP A 6 -22.33 -7.27 -12.64
N ARG A 7 -22.32 -6.89 -13.93
CA ARG A 7 -21.08 -6.68 -14.68
C ARG A 7 -20.36 -5.41 -14.21
N PHE A 8 -21.10 -4.36 -13.87
CA PHE A 8 -20.55 -3.14 -13.29
C PHE A 8 -19.91 -3.39 -11.92
N LYS A 9 -20.57 -4.16 -11.04
CA LYS A 9 -20.02 -4.54 -9.72
C LYS A 9 -18.75 -5.40 -9.81
N LYS A 10 -18.64 -6.24 -10.85
CA LYS A 10 -17.43 -7.05 -11.11
C LYS A 10 -16.25 -6.27 -11.72
N LEU A 11 -16.49 -5.12 -12.35
CA LEU A 11 -15.44 -4.30 -12.97
C LEU A 11 -14.62 -3.48 -11.95
N GLY A 12 -15.05 -3.40 -10.69
CA GLY A 12 -14.38 -2.66 -9.62
C GLY A 12 -13.95 -3.51 -8.43
N GLY A 13 -13.88 -4.84 -8.58
CA GLY A 13 -13.86 -5.79 -7.45
C GLY A 13 -12.57 -6.57 -7.22
N ASP A 14 -11.50 -6.33 -7.99
CA ASP A 14 -10.32 -7.21 -8.04
C ASP A 14 -8.97 -6.47 -7.89
N GLY A 15 -9.00 -5.20 -7.48
CA GLY A 15 -7.81 -4.52 -6.96
C GLY A 15 -7.90 -4.41 -5.45
N ASN A 16 -6.97 -5.04 -4.73
CA ASN A 16 -6.78 -4.92 -3.28
C ASN A 16 -7.04 -3.47 -2.85
N GLY A 17 -8.17 -3.21 -2.18
CA GLY A 17 -8.94 -1.95 -2.28
C GLY A 17 -8.26 -0.65 -1.84
N ASP A 18 -7.05 -0.73 -1.33
CA ASP A 18 -6.32 0.41 -0.80
C ASP A 18 -5.24 0.92 -1.74
N SER A 19 -4.49 0.03 -2.40
CA SER A 19 -3.28 0.41 -3.14
C SER A 19 -3.53 0.85 -4.58
N PRO A 20 -2.96 1.98 -5.02
CA PRO A 20 -3.03 2.40 -6.40
C PRO A 20 -2.51 1.32 -7.36
N THR A 21 -3.28 1.00 -8.40
CA THR A 21 -2.83 0.09 -9.46
C THR A 21 -1.55 0.63 -10.11
N LEU A 22 -0.55 -0.23 -10.32
CA LEU A 22 0.71 0.11 -10.98
C LEU A 22 0.45 0.79 -12.33
N GLY A 23 1.22 1.85 -12.63
CA GLY A 23 1.08 2.65 -13.85
C GLY A 23 0.03 3.76 -13.79
N THR A 24 -0.78 3.85 -12.73
CA THR A 24 -1.73 4.96 -12.54
C THR A 24 -1.04 6.25 -12.06
N ASN A 25 -1.69 7.40 -12.26
CA ASN A 25 -1.22 8.68 -11.70
C ASN A 25 -1.10 8.62 -10.17
N ALA A 26 -2.03 7.93 -9.50
CA ALA A 26 -1.99 7.75 -8.05
C ALA A 26 -0.77 6.94 -7.61
N ALA A 27 -0.45 5.86 -8.33
CA ALA A 27 0.76 5.07 -8.04
C ALA A 27 2.04 5.89 -8.22
N LYS A 28 2.14 6.69 -9.29
CA LYS A 28 3.31 7.57 -9.53
C LYS A 28 3.50 8.60 -8.43
N ILE A 29 2.43 9.31 -8.06
CA ILE A 29 2.48 10.33 -7.02
C ILE A 29 2.81 9.71 -5.66
N LEU A 30 2.13 8.62 -5.30
CA LEU A 30 2.37 7.98 -4.01
C LEU A 30 3.78 7.39 -3.93
N SER A 31 4.25 6.73 -4.99
CA SER A 31 5.62 6.20 -5.05
C SER A 31 6.68 7.30 -4.87
N PHE A 32 6.49 8.47 -5.50
CA PHE A 32 7.35 9.62 -5.27
C PHE A 32 7.35 10.03 -3.79
N LEU A 33 6.18 10.23 -3.19
CA LEU A 33 6.09 10.66 -1.79
C LEU A 33 6.66 9.63 -0.81
N CYS A 34 6.47 8.32 -1.05
CA CYS A 34 7.05 7.26 -0.23
C CYS A 34 8.58 7.20 -0.30
N ASN A 35 9.19 7.65 -1.41
CA ASN A 35 10.66 7.75 -1.53
C ASN A 35 11.22 8.98 -0.80
N HIS A 36 10.37 9.89 -0.34
CA HIS A 36 10.71 11.12 0.37
C HIS A 36 9.85 11.29 1.64
N PRO A 37 9.90 10.34 2.59
CA PRO A 37 8.97 10.31 3.73
C PRO A 37 9.11 11.51 4.69
N ASP A 38 10.33 12.05 4.81
CA ASP A 38 10.67 13.19 5.68
C ASP A 38 10.39 14.56 5.05
N GLU A 39 9.93 14.60 3.79
CA GLU A 39 9.76 15.83 3.01
C GLU A 39 8.29 16.12 2.68
N ALA A 40 7.97 17.39 2.48
CA ALA A 40 6.65 17.82 2.04
C ALA A 40 6.75 18.73 0.82
N PHE A 41 5.90 18.48 -0.18
CA PHE A 41 5.98 19.08 -1.50
C PHE A 41 4.72 19.88 -1.84
N THR A 42 4.89 20.94 -2.59
CA THR A 42 3.79 21.65 -3.24
C THR A 42 3.26 20.85 -4.43
N GLN A 43 2.04 21.16 -4.87
CA GLN A 43 1.48 20.54 -6.07
C GLN A 43 2.35 20.78 -7.31
N SER A 44 2.95 21.96 -7.45
CA SER A 44 3.85 22.29 -8.56
C SER A 44 5.11 21.45 -8.58
N GLU A 45 5.70 21.18 -7.41
CA GLU A 45 6.86 20.30 -7.29
C GLU A 45 6.47 18.85 -7.62
N ILE A 46 5.34 18.37 -7.11
CA ILE A 46 4.83 17.03 -7.44
C ILE A 46 4.59 16.88 -8.95
N VAL A 47 4.05 17.90 -9.62
CA VAL A 47 3.88 17.90 -11.09
C VAL A 47 5.23 17.77 -11.79
N ALA A 48 6.24 18.53 -11.35
CA ALA A 48 7.57 18.53 -11.94
C ALA A 48 8.27 17.18 -11.79
N GLU A 49 8.22 16.59 -10.60
CA GLU A 49 8.94 15.34 -10.28
C GLU A 49 8.25 14.09 -10.84
N THR A 50 6.91 14.05 -10.84
CA THR A 50 6.18 12.84 -11.22
C THR A 50 5.81 12.77 -12.70
N ASN A 51 5.98 13.87 -13.44
CA ASN A 51 5.51 14.04 -14.83
C ASN A 51 4.02 13.68 -15.00
N VAL A 52 3.22 13.86 -13.94
CA VAL A 52 1.76 13.73 -14.00
C VAL A 52 1.18 15.07 -14.42
N LYS A 53 0.18 15.04 -15.31
CA LYS A 53 -0.51 16.25 -15.77
C LYS A 53 -1.03 17.07 -14.58
N ALA A 54 -0.78 18.38 -14.56
CA ALA A 54 -1.20 19.27 -13.47
C ALA A 54 -2.70 19.15 -13.13
N GLY A 55 -3.57 19.06 -14.14
CA GLY A 55 -5.01 18.87 -13.95
C GLY A 55 -5.40 17.52 -13.30
N SER A 56 -4.48 16.55 -13.27
CA SER A 56 -4.68 15.25 -12.61
C SER A 56 -4.06 15.18 -11.22
N VAL A 57 -3.03 15.97 -10.91
CA VAL A 57 -2.34 15.91 -9.61
C VAL A 57 -3.28 16.27 -8.46
N CYS A 58 -3.92 17.44 -8.52
CA CYS A 58 -4.82 17.91 -7.45
C CYS A 58 -5.95 16.91 -7.12
N PRO A 59 -6.79 16.45 -8.08
CA PRO A 59 -7.85 15.49 -7.77
C PRO A 59 -7.32 14.10 -7.40
N THR A 60 -6.07 13.76 -7.72
CA THR A 60 -5.44 12.51 -7.27
C THR A 60 -4.97 12.63 -5.83
N LEU A 61 -4.34 13.74 -5.45
CA LEU A 61 -3.92 14.03 -4.07
C LEU A 61 -5.10 14.08 -3.10
N ILE A 62 -6.23 14.66 -3.52
CA ILE A 62 -7.48 14.64 -2.73
C ILE A 62 -7.92 13.19 -2.46
N ARG A 63 -7.96 12.34 -3.49
CA ARG A 63 -8.34 10.93 -3.34
C ARG A 63 -7.38 10.14 -2.46
N LEU A 64 -6.07 10.38 -2.59
CA LEU A 64 -5.07 9.76 -1.72
C LEU A 64 -5.25 10.18 -0.27
N ARG A 65 -5.59 11.45 -0.02
CA ARG A 65 -5.86 11.98 1.32
C ARG A 65 -7.14 11.39 1.92
N GLU A 66 -8.19 11.26 1.13
CA GLU A 66 -9.45 10.62 1.56
C GLU A 66 -9.24 9.17 2.01
N ARG A 67 -8.23 8.50 1.45
CA ARG A 67 -7.80 7.15 1.85
C ARG A 67 -6.72 7.14 2.94
N GLY A 68 -6.36 8.29 3.51
CA GLY A 68 -5.34 8.39 4.55
C GLY A 68 -3.92 8.07 4.09
N ARG A 69 -3.64 8.08 2.78
CA ARG A 69 -2.33 7.75 2.20
C ARG A 69 -1.34 8.93 2.23
N VAL A 70 -1.87 10.15 2.25
CA VAL A 70 -1.09 11.39 2.23
C VAL A 70 -1.69 12.40 3.21
N ASP A 71 -0.81 13.21 3.80
CA ASP A 71 -1.18 14.37 4.60
C ASP A 71 -1.17 15.66 3.77
N HIS A 72 -2.00 16.62 4.17
CA HIS A 72 -2.05 17.94 3.55
C HIS A 72 -2.04 19.05 4.62
N ARG A 73 -1.12 20.00 4.50
CA ARG A 73 -1.07 21.22 5.33
C ARG A 73 -0.74 22.44 4.49
N GLY A 74 -1.64 23.41 4.44
CA GLY A 74 -1.47 24.63 3.65
C GLY A 74 -1.40 24.33 2.16
N LYS A 75 -0.22 24.47 1.55
CA LYS A 75 0.06 24.12 0.15
C LYS A 75 0.88 22.83 -0.01
N TYR A 76 1.26 22.21 1.11
CA TYR A 76 2.22 21.12 1.17
C TYR A 76 1.53 19.78 1.39
N TRP A 77 2.07 18.76 0.73
CA TRP A 77 1.61 17.38 0.71
C TRP A 77 2.78 16.46 1.02
N ARG A 78 2.55 15.43 1.83
CA ARG A 78 3.54 14.38 2.09
C ARG A 78 2.86 13.03 2.24
N VAL A 79 3.63 11.95 2.22
CA VAL A 79 3.12 10.62 2.62
C VAL A 79 2.64 10.67 4.07
N SER A 80 1.60 9.91 4.42
CA SER A 80 1.14 9.83 5.80
C SER A 80 2.03 8.87 6.61
N ASP A 81 2.15 9.12 7.92
CA ASP A 81 2.92 8.23 8.82
C ASP A 81 2.36 6.78 8.81
N HIS A 82 1.05 6.63 8.57
CA HIS A 82 0.42 5.32 8.44
C HIS A 82 0.92 4.57 7.19
N ASP A 83 0.93 5.24 6.03
CA ASP A 83 1.39 4.63 4.79
C ASP A 83 2.90 4.36 4.82
N GLU A 84 3.68 5.24 5.45
CA GLU A 84 5.09 5.04 5.72
C GLU A 84 5.32 3.78 6.59
N ALA A 85 4.59 3.64 7.69
CA ALA A 85 4.70 2.48 8.58
C ALA A 85 4.33 1.17 7.87
N VAL A 86 3.27 1.18 7.05
CA VAL A 86 2.86 0.01 6.25
C VAL A 86 3.92 -0.36 5.22
N SER A 87 4.50 0.62 4.54
CA SER A 87 5.59 0.43 3.58
C SER A 87 6.83 -0.18 4.26
N ALA A 88 7.25 0.39 5.40
CA ALA A 88 8.39 -0.10 6.17
C ALA A 88 8.18 -1.54 6.68
N ALA A 89 6.99 -1.85 7.21
CA ALA A 89 6.65 -3.20 7.68
C ALA A 89 6.68 -4.22 6.53
N THR A 90 6.12 -3.86 5.37
CA THR A 90 6.09 -4.73 4.19
C THR A 90 7.49 -4.94 3.63
N GLY A 91 8.32 -3.89 3.58
CA GLY A 91 9.71 -3.97 3.17
C GLY A 91 10.54 -4.86 4.11
N HIS A 92 10.33 -4.75 5.42
CA HIS A 92 11.00 -5.60 6.40
C HIS A 92 10.60 -7.07 6.23
N ALA A 93 9.30 -7.36 6.04
CA ALA A 93 8.81 -8.71 5.80
C ALA A 93 9.42 -9.32 4.51
N ALA A 94 9.49 -8.54 3.44
CA ALA A 94 10.10 -8.96 2.18
C ALA A 94 11.60 -9.25 2.34
N ALA A 95 12.33 -8.40 3.08
CA ALA A 95 13.75 -8.62 3.37
C ALA A 95 13.97 -9.88 4.22
N ALA A 96 13.14 -10.11 5.24
CA ALA A 96 13.21 -11.31 6.07
C ALA A 96 12.95 -12.59 5.25
N LEU A 97 11.97 -12.56 4.34
CA LEU A 97 11.71 -13.67 3.42
C LEU A 97 12.88 -13.94 2.48
N ALA A 98 13.47 -12.88 1.90
CA ALA A 98 14.63 -13.02 1.02
C ALA A 98 15.84 -13.63 1.76
N ILE A 99 16.08 -13.24 3.01
CA ILE A 99 17.14 -13.83 3.85
C ILE A 99 16.89 -15.32 4.07
N ARG A 100 15.66 -15.71 4.43
CA ARG A 100 15.31 -17.12 4.63
C ARG A 100 15.48 -17.94 3.36
N GLU A 101 15.07 -17.40 2.22
CA GLU A 101 15.24 -18.05 0.92
C GLU A 101 16.72 -18.25 0.58
N ILE A 102 17.56 -17.23 0.78
CA ILE A 102 19.01 -17.31 0.58
C ILE A 102 19.65 -18.38 1.49
N ASN A 103 19.17 -18.49 2.73
CA ASN A 103 19.67 -19.47 3.69
C ASN A 103 19.08 -20.88 3.50
N GLY A 104 18.11 -21.06 2.59
CA GLY A 104 17.38 -22.32 2.46
C GLY A 104 16.51 -22.67 3.67
N GLU A 105 16.18 -21.68 4.51
CA GLU A 105 15.34 -21.81 5.70
C GLU A 105 13.85 -21.91 5.29
N ILE A 106 13.47 -23.07 4.75
CA ILE A 106 12.07 -23.38 4.46
C ILE A 106 11.37 -23.75 5.77
N PRO A 107 10.20 -23.17 6.10
CA PRO A 107 9.45 -23.57 7.29
C PRO A 107 9.18 -25.07 7.31
N GLN A 108 9.67 -25.78 8.32
CA GLN A 108 9.41 -27.19 8.55
C GLN A 108 8.12 -27.31 9.37
N MET A 109 7.03 -27.68 8.69
CA MET A 109 5.69 -27.70 9.31
C MET A 109 5.60 -28.77 10.41
N ASP A 110 6.26 -29.91 10.23
CA ASP A 110 6.32 -31.00 11.21
C ASP A 110 6.97 -30.56 12.53
N GLU A 111 8.10 -29.86 12.50
CA GLU A 111 8.74 -29.29 13.70
C GLU A 111 7.82 -28.33 14.46
N TRP A 112 6.96 -27.60 13.74
CA TRP A 112 6.06 -26.63 14.36
C TRP A 112 4.81 -27.30 14.95
N GLN A 113 4.36 -28.42 14.36
CA GLN A 113 3.22 -29.19 14.86
C GLN A 113 3.50 -29.79 16.24
N ASP A 114 4.73 -30.23 16.51
CA ASP A 114 5.13 -30.75 17.82
C ASP A 114 5.00 -29.70 18.95
N HIS A 115 5.03 -28.41 18.59
CA HIS A 115 4.88 -27.28 19.50
C HIS A 115 3.54 -26.55 19.35
N ALA A 116 2.68 -26.98 18.43
CA ALA A 116 1.41 -26.34 18.17
C ALA A 116 0.43 -26.65 19.32
N VAL A 117 -0.12 -25.59 19.90
CA VAL A 117 -1.19 -25.72 20.89
C VAL A 117 -2.47 -26.12 20.15
N ASP A 118 -3.11 -27.24 20.54
CA ASP A 118 -4.45 -27.59 20.02
C ASP A 118 -5.51 -26.73 20.72
N PRO A 119 -6.17 -25.78 20.03
CA PRO A 119 -7.17 -24.91 20.63
C PRO A 119 -8.45 -25.64 21.08
N ARG A 120 -8.62 -26.93 20.74
CA ARG A 120 -9.75 -27.76 21.20
C ARG A 120 -9.58 -28.23 22.64
N GLU A 121 -8.34 -28.41 23.09
CA GLU A 121 -8.02 -28.85 24.46
C GLU A 121 -8.23 -27.72 25.49
N TYR A 122 -8.30 -26.46 25.05
CA TYR A 122 -8.42 -25.28 25.92
C TYR A 122 -9.82 -24.62 25.91
N ARG A 123 -10.85 -25.28 25.37
CA ARG A 123 -12.22 -24.72 25.30
C ARG A 123 -12.98 -24.73 26.65
N HIS A 124 -12.42 -25.33 27.69
CA HIS A 124 -13.13 -25.63 28.94
C HIS A 124 -12.73 -24.79 30.15
N GLU A 125 -12.00 -23.68 29.96
CA GLU A 125 -11.73 -22.68 31.01
C GLU A 125 -12.55 -21.39 30.84
#